data_AF-A0A7V5ZCH5-F1
#
_entry.id   AF-A0A7V5ZCH5-F1
#
_cell.length_a   1.000
_cell.length_b   1.000
_cell.length_c   1.000
_cell.angle_alpha   90.00
_cell.angle_beta   90.00
_cell.angle_gamma   90.00
#
_symmetry.space_group_name_H-M   'P 1'
#
loop_
_entity.id
_entity.type
_entity.pdbx_description
1 polymer ?
#
loop_
_entity_poly.entity_id
_entity_poly.type
_entity_poly.pdbx_seq_one_letter_code
_entity_poly.pdbx_strand_id
1 'polypeptide(L)'
;MKRIGVLTSGGDASGMNPALRAVVRTAIVHGLEVIGIERGYEGLLNRWLRPLELSSVGGIINRGGTILRTARSERFKTEEGLQQAAQVLRQNGIEGLIVIGGDGSFRGASKLQEVSGVPVVGIPATIDNDIGGTEYTLGYDTALQVALDAIDKIRDTADSFERIFVIEVMGRSRGFIAAAVGLAGGAEAVL
;
A
#
# COMPACT_ATOMS: atom_id res chain seq x y z
N MET A 1 2.90 24.99 1.10
CA MET A 1 1.87 23.93 0.99
C MET A 1 0.73 24.27 1.91
N LYS A 2 -0.49 24.36 1.37
CA LYS A 2 -1.75 24.47 2.11
C LYS A 2 -2.59 23.20 2.00
N ARG A 3 -2.49 22.47 0.87
CA ARG A 3 -3.29 21.28 0.59
C ARG A 3 -2.44 20.16 0.01
N ILE A 4 -2.63 18.95 0.54
CA ILE A 4 -1.96 17.73 0.08
C ILE A 4 -2.98 16.68 -0.37
N GLY A 5 -2.58 15.84 -1.33
CA GLY A 5 -3.33 14.66 -1.76
C GLY A 5 -2.77 13.41 -1.11
N VAL A 6 -3.61 12.41 -0.86
CA VAL A 6 -3.19 11.08 -0.43
C VAL A 6 -3.95 10.00 -1.19
N LEU A 7 -3.24 8.99 -1.68
CA LEU A 7 -3.81 7.86 -2.39
C LEU A 7 -3.20 6.53 -1.94
N THR A 8 -3.97 5.45 -2.09
CA THR A 8 -3.48 4.07 -1.98
C THR A 8 -3.48 3.41 -3.36
N SER A 9 -2.40 2.72 -3.72
CA SER A 9 -2.23 2.10 -5.03
C SER A 9 -1.48 0.76 -4.92
N GLY A 10 -1.72 -0.14 -5.87
CA GLY A 10 -1.17 -1.50 -5.86
C GLY A 10 -2.13 -2.52 -5.24
N GLY A 11 -1.62 -3.71 -4.90
CA GLY A 11 -2.36 -4.64 -4.04
C GLY A 11 -2.52 -4.04 -2.65
N ASP A 12 -3.66 -4.25 -2.00
CA ASP A 12 -3.84 -3.76 -0.64
C ASP A 12 -3.01 -4.57 0.35
N ALA A 13 -2.60 -3.91 1.44
CA ALA A 13 -1.81 -4.52 2.49
C ALA A 13 -2.31 -4.05 3.85
N SER A 14 -2.19 -4.91 4.86
CA SER A 14 -2.38 -4.51 6.26
C SER A 14 -1.45 -3.34 6.60
N GLY A 15 -1.97 -2.31 7.28
CA GLY A 15 -1.20 -1.11 7.59
C GLY A 15 -1.45 0.10 6.67
N MET A 16 -2.11 -0.07 5.52
CA MET A 16 -2.47 1.08 4.66
C MET A 16 -3.43 2.07 5.35
N ASN A 17 -4.45 1.58 6.07
CA ASN A 17 -5.34 2.44 6.85
C ASN A 17 -4.64 3.17 8.02
N PRO A 18 -3.79 2.51 8.84
CA PRO A 18 -2.91 3.18 9.80
C PRO A 18 -2.05 4.28 9.19
N ALA A 19 -1.41 4.03 8.04
CA ALA A 19 -0.59 5.02 7.34
C ALA A 19 -1.43 6.22 6.88
N LEU A 20 -2.58 5.97 6.25
CA LEU A 20 -3.52 7.02 5.86
C LEU A 20 -3.98 7.85 7.05
N ARG A 21 -4.31 7.19 8.18
CA ARG A 21 -4.71 7.88 9.42
C ARG A 21 -3.58 8.77 9.94
N ALA A 22 -2.34 8.29 9.94
CA ALA A 22 -1.18 9.07 10.38
C ALA A 22 -0.97 10.30 9.49
N VAL A 23 -1.03 10.13 8.17
CA VAL A 23 -0.94 11.21 7.19
C VAL A 23 -2.00 12.28 7.46
N VAL A 24 -3.28 11.88 7.54
CA VAL A 24 -4.40 12.82 7.70
C VAL A 24 -4.29 13.59 9.02
N ARG A 25 -4.04 12.89 10.13
CA ARG A 25 -3.96 13.52 11.46
C ARG A 25 -2.77 14.47 11.56
N THR A 26 -1.60 14.05 11.09
CA THR A 26 -0.39 14.89 11.13
C THR A 26 -0.55 16.13 10.26
N ALA A 27 -1.09 15.99 9.05
CA ALA A 27 -1.31 17.13 8.15
C ALA A 27 -2.28 18.15 8.74
N ILE A 28 -3.42 17.71 9.28
CA ILE A 28 -4.41 18.60 9.91
C ILE A 28 -3.82 19.34 11.12
N VAL A 29 -3.01 18.66 11.96
CA VAL A 29 -2.33 19.29 13.09
C VAL A 29 -1.38 20.42 12.65
N HIS A 30 -0.80 20.30 11.46
CA HIS A 30 0.07 21.34 10.88
C HIS A 30 -0.69 22.36 10.01
N GLY A 31 -2.03 22.38 10.10
CA GLY A 31 -2.87 23.35 9.38
C GLY A 31 -2.99 23.08 7.87
N LEU A 32 -2.72 21.85 7.42
CA LEU A 32 -2.88 21.44 6.02
C LEU A 32 -4.25 20.80 5.78
N GLU A 33 -4.83 21.08 4.61
CA GLU A 33 -5.99 20.36 4.10
C GLU A 33 -5.56 19.06 3.41
N VAL A 34 -6.34 18.00 3.59
CA VAL A 34 -6.03 16.68 3.02
C VAL A 34 -7.13 16.22 2.09
N ILE A 35 -6.77 15.90 0.85
CA ILE A 35 -7.66 15.33 -0.15
C ILE A 35 -7.35 13.84 -0.32
N GLY A 36 -8.31 13.00 0.02
CA GLY A 36 -8.28 11.58 -0.30
C GLY A 36 -8.63 11.35 -1.75
N ILE A 37 -7.79 10.61 -2.46
CA ILE A 37 -8.01 10.18 -3.84
C ILE A 37 -8.42 8.70 -3.79
N GLU A 38 -9.66 8.41 -4.17
CA GLU A 38 -10.15 7.03 -4.14
C GLU A 38 -9.60 6.21 -5.31
N ARG A 39 -9.42 4.90 -5.13
CA ARG A 39 -9.03 3.93 -6.18
C ARG A 39 -7.72 4.32 -6.90
N GLY A 40 -6.77 4.87 -6.14
CA GLY A 40 -5.42 5.17 -6.60
C GLY A 40 -5.37 6.12 -7.80
N TYR A 41 -4.46 5.86 -8.74
CA TYR A 41 -4.29 6.71 -9.92
C TYR A 41 -5.52 6.75 -10.83
N GLU A 42 -6.33 5.69 -10.87
CA GLU A 42 -7.55 5.70 -11.68
C GLU A 42 -8.54 6.73 -11.15
N GLY A 43 -8.72 6.84 -9.83
CA GLY A 43 -9.58 7.90 -9.30
C GLY A 43 -8.96 9.28 -9.35
N LEU A 44 -7.63 9.42 -9.41
CA LEU A 44 -7.01 10.71 -9.72
C LEU A 44 -7.45 11.20 -11.11
N LEU A 45 -7.39 10.32 -12.13
CA LEU A 45 -7.82 10.65 -13.50
C LEU A 45 -9.31 10.95 -13.58
N ASN A 46 -10.13 10.16 -12.88
CA ASN A 46 -11.59 10.32 -12.85
C ASN A 46 -12.08 11.37 -11.84
N ARG A 47 -11.17 12.07 -11.14
CA ARG A 47 -11.48 13.11 -10.13
C ARG A 47 -12.34 12.61 -8.97
N TRP A 48 -12.13 11.37 -8.53
CA TRP A 48 -12.74 10.81 -7.31
C TRP A 48 -11.99 11.29 -6.07
N LEU A 49 -12.16 12.57 -5.81
CA LEU A 49 -11.50 13.31 -4.75
C LEU A 49 -12.51 13.60 -3.65
N ARG A 50 -12.09 13.44 -2.39
CA ARG A 50 -12.90 13.87 -1.24
C ARG A 50 -12.03 14.49 -0.15
N PRO A 51 -12.50 15.52 0.55
CA PRO A 51 -11.80 16.02 1.73
C PRO A 51 -11.76 14.93 2.81
N LEU A 52 -10.65 14.86 3.54
CA LEU A 52 -10.48 14.00 4.69
C LEU A 52 -10.31 14.85 5.95
N GLU A 53 -11.17 14.60 6.92
CA GLU A 53 -11.15 15.23 8.24
C GLU A 53 -10.67 14.22 9.31
N LEU A 54 -10.49 14.70 10.55
CA LEU A 54 -10.14 13.85 11.69
C LEU A 54 -11.15 12.71 11.92
N SER A 55 -12.43 12.98 11.62
CA SER A 55 -13.55 12.04 11.69
C SER A 55 -13.47 10.99 10.57
N SER A 56 -13.03 11.38 9.37
CA SER A 56 -12.91 10.50 8.19
C SER A 56 -11.94 9.33 8.40
N VAL A 57 -10.99 9.48 9.33
CA VAL A 57 -10.01 8.44 9.70
C VAL A 57 -10.19 7.92 11.14
N GLY A 58 -11.39 8.10 11.71
CA GLY A 58 -11.78 7.47 12.97
C GLY A 58 -12.04 5.97 12.79
N GLY A 59 -11.60 5.14 13.75
CA GLY A 59 -11.92 3.71 13.77
C GLY A 59 -11.27 2.84 12.67
N ILE A 60 -10.30 3.37 11.91
CA ILE A 60 -9.64 2.61 10.82
C ILE A 60 -8.29 2.02 11.18
N ILE A 61 -7.75 2.30 12.38
CA ILE A 61 -6.39 1.90 12.76
C ILE A 61 -6.21 0.38 12.85
N ASN A 62 -7.26 -0.35 13.21
CA ASN A 62 -7.28 -1.81 13.30
C ASN A 62 -7.96 -2.47 12.10
N ARG A 63 -8.24 -1.71 11.03
CA ARG A 63 -8.97 -2.21 9.86
C ARG A 63 -7.99 -2.55 8.74
N GLY A 64 -8.05 -3.79 8.25
CA GLY A 64 -7.30 -4.22 7.07
C GLY A 64 -7.67 -3.47 5.79
N GLY A 65 -6.85 -3.65 4.75
CA GLY A 65 -7.03 -2.99 3.45
C GLY A 65 -6.92 -1.47 3.52
N THR A 66 -7.67 -0.77 2.66
CA THR A 66 -7.68 0.70 2.55
C THR A 66 -9.10 1.25 2.35
N ILE A 67 -9.49 2.27 3.13
CA ILE A 67 -10.78 2.97 2.95
C ILE A 67 -10.84 3.82 1.68
N LEU A 68 -9.68 4.14 1.08
CA LEU A 68 -9.62 4.84 -0.21
C LEU A 68 -9.75 3.86 -1.38
N ARG A 69 -9.68 2.54 -1.14
CA ARG A 69 -9.64 1.49 -2.17
C ARG A 69 -8.39 1.62 -3.06
N THR A 70 -8.21 0.67 -3.95
CA THR A 70 -7.12 0.65 -4.93
C THR A 70 -7.66 0.19 -6.29
N ALA A 71 -7.00 0.60 -7.36
CA ALA A 71 -7.28 0.12 -8.72
C ALA A 71 -6.00 0.16 -9.57
N ARG A 72 -5.91 -0.76 -10.54
CA ARG A 72 -4.92 -0.68 -11.61
C ARG A 72 -5.37 0.38 -12.62
N SER A 73 -4.42 1.14 -13.17
CA SER A 73 -4.71 2.15 -14.19
C SER A 73 -3.68 2.05 -15.32
N GLU A 74 -4.08 1.47 -16.45
CA GLU A 74 -3.23 1.40 -17.64
C GLU A 74 -3.13 2.78 -18.32
N ARG A 75 -4.23 3.54 -18.34
CA ARG A 75 -4.25 4.91 -18.86
C ARG A 75 -3.30 5.84 -18.13
N PHE A 76 -3.07 5.65 -16.83
CA PHE A 76 -2.10 6.45 -16.08
C PHE A 76 -0.64 6.24 -16.54
N LYS A 77 -0.35 5.13 -17.23
CA LYS A 77 1.01 4.86 -17.75
C LYS A 77 1.31 5.62 -19.04
N THR A 78 0.30 6.20 -19.70
CA THR A 78 0.48 6.98 -20.93
C THR A 78 0.81 8.43 -20.60
N GLU A 79 1.43 9.13 -21.55
CA GLU A 79 1.75 10.55 -21.40
C GLU A 79 0.48 11.38 -21.19
N GLU A 80 -0.59 11.10 -21.93
CA GLU A 80 -1.87 11.78 -21.78
C GLU A 80 -2.46 11.59 -20.37
N GLY A 81 -2.35 10.38 -19.82
CA GLY A 81 -2.78 10.10 -18.45
C GLY A 81 -1.97 10.89 -17.42
N LEU A 82 -0.65 10.94 -17.55
CA LEU A 82 0.21 11.72 -16.65
C LEU A 82 -0.11 13.21 -16.71
N GLN A 83 -0.28 13.77 -17.92
CA GLN A 83 -0.66 15.17 -18.11
C GLN A 83 -2.04 15.48 -17.52
N GLN A 84 -3.02 14.59 -17.73
CA GLN A 84 -4.34 14.71 -17.12
C GLN A 84 -4.25 14.68 -15.58
N ALA A 85 -3.50 13.74 -15.00
CA ALA A 85 -3.30 13.66 -13.56
C ALA A 85 -2.65 14.92 -13.01
N ALA A 86 -1.59 15.43 -13.66
CA ALA A 86 -0.94 16.69 -13.30
C ALA A 86 -1.92 17.87 -13.34
N GLN A 87 -2.77 17.92 -14.36
CA GLN A 87 -3.81 18.95 -14.47
C GLN A 87 -4.83 18.85 -13.34
N VAL A 88 -5.26 17.63 -12.96
CA VAL A 88 -6.18 17.42 -11.83
C VAL A 88 -5.56 17.87 -10.52
N LEU A 89 -4.28 17.55 -10.26
CA LEU A 89 -3.58 18.04 -9.06
C LEU A 89 -3.60 19.58 -9.01
N ARG A 90 -3.23 20.24 -10.12
CA ARG A 90 -3.19 21.70 -10.24
C ARG A 90 -4.57 22.34 -10.05
N GLN A 91 -5.60 21.83 -10.71
CA GLN A 91 -6.97 22.35 -10.64
C GLN A 91 -7.58 22.26 -9.24
N ASN A 92 -7.16 21.26 -8.45
CA ASN A 92 -7.62 21.06 -7.08
C ASN A 92 -6.70 21.69 -6.04
N GLY A 93 -5.66 22.43 -6.47
CA GLY A 93 -4.71 23.09 -5.57
C GLY A 93 -3.91 22.12 -4.71
N ILE A 94 -3.66 20.89 -5.18
CA ILE A 94 -2.86 19.89 -4.46
C ILE A 94 -1.37 20.21 -4.69
N GLU A 95 -0.70 20.66 -3.63
CA GLU A 95 0.70 21.11 -3.66
C GLU A 95 1.70 20.03 -3.24
N GLY A 96 1.22 18.87 -2.81
CA GLY A 96 2.04 17.70 -2.46
C GLY A 96 1.21 16.43 -2.51
N LEU A 97 1.81 15.30 -2.87
CA LEU A 97 1.11 14.03 -3.01
C LEU A 97 1.79 12.92 -2.20
N ILE A 98 1.03 12.23 -1.37
CA ILE A 98 1.48 11.06 -0.63
C ILE A 98 0.90 9.81 -1.28
N VAL A 99 1.78 8.87 -1.62
CA VAL A 99 1.44 7.61 -2.30
C VAL A 99 1.76 6.46 -1.36
N ILE A 100 0.72 5.77 -0.88
CA ILE A 100 0.86 4.57 -0.05
C ILE A 100 0.73 3.35 -0.97
N GLY A 101 1.79 2.55 -1.13
CA GLY A 101 1.75 1.42 -2.05
C GLY A 101 3.11 0.74 -2.28
N GLY A 102 3.17 -0.04 -3.37
CA GLY A 102 4.34 -0.81 -3.77
C GLY A 102 5.25 -0.12 -4.80
N ASP A 103 6.26 -0.83 -5.30
CA ASP A 103 7.22 -0.34 -6.30
C ASP A 103 6.55 0.25 -7.55
N GLY A 104 5.53 -0.45 -8.09
CA GLY A 104 4.79 0.03 -9.25
C GLY A 104 4.08 1.38 -9.01
N SER A 105 3.63 1.62 -7.78
CA SER A 105 3.05 2.89 -7.38
C SER A 105 4.12 3.98 -7.29
N PHE A 106 5.31 3.67 -6.79
CA PHE A 106 6.41 4.64 -6.70
C PHE A 106 6.95 5.04 -8.07
N ARG A 107 7.03 4.12 -9.02
CA ARG A 107 7.34 4.46 -10.42
C ARG A 107 6.33 5.43 -11.02
N GLY A 108 5.04 5.21 -10.74
CA GLY A 108 3.98 6.13 -11.12
C GLY A 108 4.11 7.51 -10.47
N ALA A 109 4.46 7.54 -9.19
CA ALA A 109 4.69 8.78 -8.45
C ALA A 109 5.87 9.59 -9.01
N SER A 110 7.00 8.93 -9.31
CA SER A 110 8.18 9.58 -9.91
C SER A 110 7.85 10.25 -11.24
N LYS A 111 7.20 9.52 -12.15
CA LYS A 111 6.79 10.07 -13.45
C LYS A 111 5.81 11.23 -13.31
N LEU A 112 4.86 11.13 -12.37
CA LEU A 112 3.92 12.21 -12.12
C LEU A 112 4.61 13.44 -11.53
N GLN A 113 5.62 13.27 -10.66
CA GLN A 113 6.42 14.38 -10.14
C GLN A 113 7.15 15.10 -11.28
N GLU A 114 7.79 14.36 -12.18
CA GLU A 114 8.50 14.93 -13.35
C GLU A 114 7.59 15.80 -14.22
N VAL A 115 6.36 15.33 -14.46
CA VAL A 115 5.38 16.04 -15.31
C VAL A 115 4.68 17.19 -14.58
N SER A 116 4.31 17.00 -13.31
CA SER A 116 3.50 17.96 -12.56
C SER A 116 4.30 19.01 -11.81
N GLY A 117 5.56 18.71 -11.45
CA GLY A 117 6.36 19.47 -10.51
C GLY A 117 5.89 19.37 -9.05
N VAL A 118 4.82 18.61 -8.76
CA VAL A 118 4.28 18.44 -7.40
C VAL A 118 5.19 17.47 -6.63
N PRO A 119 5.73 17.86 -5.47
CA PRO A 119 6.51 16.97 -4.62
C PRO A 119 5.71 15.72 -4.23
N VAL A 120 6.34 14.56 -4.35
CA VAL A 120 5.75 13.26 -4.02
C VAL A 120 6.51 12.59 -2.88
N VAL A 121 5.79 11.90 -2.00
CA VAL A 121 6.37 11.04 -0.95
C VAL A 121 5.73 9.66 -1.05
N GLY A 122 6.57 8.63 -1.16
CA GLY A 122 6.15 7.23 -1.13
C GLY A 122 6.17 6.66 0.29
N ILE A 123 5.11 5.97 0.69
CA ILE A 123 5.04 5.16 1.93
C ILE A 123 4.97 3.68 1.52
N PRO A 124 5.98 2.87 1.88
CA PRO A 124 6.09 1.49 1.41
C PRO A 124 5.03 0.61 2.07
N ALA A 125 4.05 0.17 1.28
CA ALA A 125 2.96 -0.69 1.72
C ALA A 125 2.71 -1.80 0.69
N THR A 126 3.18 -3.00 1.05
CA THR A 126 3.07 -4.24 0.27
C THR A 126 3.40 -5.40 1.22
N ILE A 127 2.84 -6.58 0.96
CA ILE A 127 3.22 -7.79 1.69
C ILE A 127 4.55 -8.37 1.18
N ASP A 128 4.97 -8.02 -0.04
CA ASP A 128 6.09 -8.69 -0.73
C ASP A 128 7.48 -8.34 -0.15
N ASN A 129 7.57 -7.33 0.72
CA ASN A 129 8.81 -6.78 1.29
C ASN A 129 9.91 -6.47 0.26
N ASP A 130 9.53 -5.96 -0.90
CA ASP A 130 10.37 -5.87 -2.09
C ASP A 130 10.72 -4.43 -2.52
N ILE A 131 10.61 -3.48 -1.59
CA ILE A 131 10.87 -2.06 -1.85
C ILE A 131 12.27 -1.68 -1.38
N GLY A 132 13.10 -1.18 -2.29
CA GLY A 132 14.43 -0.68 -1.96
C GLY A 132 14.39 0.54 -1.04
N GLY A 133 15.34 0.63 -0.10
CA GLY A 133 15.45 1.75 0.85
C GLY A 133 14.69 1.55 2.17
N THR A 134 14.01 0.42 2.35
CA THR A 134 13.46 -0.01 3.64
C THR A 134 13.78 -1.48 3.88
N GLU A 135 13.98 -1.87 5.14
CA GLU A 135 14.14 -3.28 5.53
C GLU A 135 12.78 -3.99 5.62
N TYR A 136 11.73 -3.23 5.98
CA TYR A 136 10.38 -3.74 6.15
C TYR A 136 9.35 -2.86 5.45
N THR A 137 8.33 -3.48 4.85
CA THR A 137 7.18 -2.81 4.26
C THR A 137 5.92 -3.00 5.10
N LEU A 138 5.01 -2.03 5.07
CA LEU A 138 3.74 -2.17 5.77
C LEU A 138 2.94 -3.33 5.18
N GLY A 139 2.59 -4.28 6.06
CA GLY A 139 1.81 -5.46 5.73
C GLY A 139 2.61 -6.76 5.68
N TYR A 140 3.94 -6.67 5.57
CA TYR A 140 4.81 -7.85 5.56
C TYR A 140 4.66 -8.70 6.83
N ASP A 141 4.86 -8.11 8.00
CA ASP A 141 4.74 -8.80 9.29
C ASP A 141 3.36 -9.46 9.48
N THR A 142 2.28 -8.74 9.15
CA THR A 142 0.93 -9.31 9.22
C THR A 142 0.76 -10.50 8.28
N ALA A 143 1.36 -10.47 7.08
CA ALA A 143 1.32 -11.60 6.16
C ALA A 143 2.09 -12.82 6.71
N LEU A 144 3.23 -12.60 7.37
CA LEU A 144 3.98 -13.67 8.05
C LEU A 144 3.11 -14.34 9.13
N GLN A 145 2.49 -13.52 9.99
CA GLN A 145 1.65 -14.02 11.08
C GLN A 145 0.46 -14.82 10.57
N VAL A 146 -0.17 -14.40 9.48
CA VAL A 146 -1.28 -15.14 8.85
C VAL A 146 -0.80 -16.49 8.29
N ALA A 147 0.36 -16.52 7.65
CA ALA A 147 0.92 -17.78 7.13
C ALA A 147 1.32 -18.74 8.25
N LEU A 148 1.94 -18.24 9.32
CA LEU A 148 2.33 -19.03 10.49
C LEU A 148 1.12 -19.60 11.22
N ASP A 149 0.07 -18.79 11.43
CA ASP A 149 -1.18 -19.25 12.03
C ASP A 149 -1.86 -20.36 11.19
N ALA A 150 -1.74 -20.31 9.85
CA ALA A 150 -2.21 -21.39 8.99
C ALA A 150 -1.35 -22.67 9.12
N ILE A 151 -0.02 -22.52 9.21
CA ILE A 151 0.92 -23.64 9.44
C ILE A 151 0.63 -24.34 10.76
N ASP A 152 0.46 -23.59 11.84
CA ASP A 152 0.23 -24.15 13.17
C ASP A 152 -1.07 -24.98 13.22
N LYS A 153 -2.11 -24.52 12.52
CA LYS A 153 -3.39 -25.26 12.41
C LYS A 153 -3.30 -26.58 11.67
N ILE A 154 -2.33 -26.74 10.76
CA ILE A 154 -2.16 -27.99 10.00
C ILE A 154 -1.08 -28.90 10.60
N ARG A 155 -0.22 -28.38 11.48
CA ARG A 155 0.91 -29.14 12.05
C ARG A 155 0.44 -30.36 12.85
N ASP A 156 -0.56 -30.18 13.71
CA ASP A 156 -1.04 -31.25 14.59
C ASP A 156 -1.58 -32.46 13.80
N THR A 157 -2.19 -32.21 12.64
CA THR A 157 -2.67 -33.28 11.75
C THR A 157 -1.55 -33.88 10.90
N ALA A 158 -0.51 -33.12 10.58
CA ALA A 158 0.67 -33.64 9.88
C ALA A 158 1.41 -34.68 10.72
N ASP A 159 1.61 -34.39 12.01
CA ASP A 159 2.29 -35.28 12.95
C ASP A 159 1.46 -36.54 13.22
N SER A 160 0.15 -36.39 13.48
CA SER A 160 -0.74 -37.51 13.81
C SER A 160 -0.91 -38.54 12.69
N PHE A 161 -0.74 -38.14 11.42
CA PHE A 161 -0.97 -38.99 10.25
C PHE A 161 0.28 -39.21 9.38
N GLU A 162 1.46 -38.81 9.86
CA GLU A 162 2.74 -38.95 9.14
C GLU A 162 2.68 -38.37 7.70
N ARG A 163 2.18 -37.13 7.57
CA ARG A 163 1.94 -36.48 6.26
C ARG A 163 2.92 -35.36 5.96
N ILE A 164 3.23 -35.22 4.67
CA ILE A 164 3.92 -34.06 4.12
C ILE A 164 2.89 -33.03 3.64
N PHE A 165 3.07 -31.78 4.02
CA PHE A 165 2.27 -30.65 3.54
C PHE A 165 3.12 -29.74 2.67
N VAL A 166 2.53 -29.28 1.56
CA VAL A 166 3.09 -28.23 0.71
C VAL A 166 2.24 -26.98 0.91
N ILE A 167 2.89 -25.86 1.23
CA ILE A 167 2.22 -24.62 1.60
C ILE A 167 2.69 -23.53 0.63
N GLU A 168 1.76 -23.02 -0.16
CA GLU A 168 2.01 -21.89 -1.04
C GLU A 168 1.77 -20.58 -0.29
N VAL A 169 2.79 -19.73 -0.23
CA VAL A 169 2.68 -18.37 0.30
C VAL A 169 2.86 -17.35 -0.81
N MET A 170 2.36 -16.13 -0.58
CA MET A 170 2.55 -15.00 -1.51
C MET A 170 4.00 -14.48 -1.43
N GLY A 171 4.32 -13.44 -2.21
CA GLY A 171 5.69 -12.89 -2.34
C GLY A 171 6.05 -12.52 -3.77
N ARG A 172 5.15 -12.80 -4.73
CA ARG A 172 5.29 -12.49 -6.15
C ARG A 172 6.55 -13.13 -6.75
N SER A 173 7.60 -12.34 -6.99
CA SER A 173 8.87 -12.81 -7.56
C SER A 173 10.00 -12.76 -6.52
N ARG A 174 9.65 -12.67 -5.23
CA ARG A 174 10.57 -12.55 -4.10
C ARG A 174 10.22 -13.59 -3.04
N GLY A 175 11.25 -14.19 -2.45
CA GLY A 175 11.11 -15.25 -1.46
C GLY A 175 11.08 -14.79 -0.01
N PHE A 176 10.92 -13.49 0.29
CA PHE A 176 11.02 -12.99 1.67
C PHE A 176 10.00 -13.64 2.62
N ILE A 177 8.73 -13.71 2.18
CA ILE A 177 7.67 -14.37 2.96
C ILE A 177 8.01 -15.85 3.14
N ALA A 178 8.30 -16.57 2.04
CA ALA A 178 8.61 -18.00 2.09
C ALA A 178 9.80 -18.32 3.00
N ALA A 179 10.88 -17.54 2.91
CA ALA A 179 12.07 -17.72 3.74
C ALA A 179 11.77 -17.46 5.23
N ALA A 180 11.10 -16.35 5.56
CA ALA A 180 10.79 -16.00 6.94
C ALA A 180 9.78 -16.96 7.57
N VAL A 181 8.71 -17.30 6.84
CA VAL A 181 7.69 -18.26 7.26
C VAL A 181 8.30 -19.65 7.40
N GLY A 182 9.14 -20.08 6.45
CA GLY A 182 9.79 -21.39 6.52
C GLY A 182 10.71 -21.51 7.73
N LEU A 183 11.50 -20.46 8.01
CA LEU A 183 12.35 -20.41 9.20
C LEU A 183 11.54 -20.44 10.50
N ALA A 184 10.55 -19.55 10.64
CA ALA A 184 9.76 -19.43 11.86
C ALA A 184 8.80 -20.61 12.08
N GLY A 185 8.29 -21.19 10.99
CA GLY A 185 7.41 -22.35 10.99
C GLY A 185 8.15 -23.69 11.01
N GLY A 186 9.49 -23.72 11.01
CA GLY A 186 10.27 -24.96 11.02
C GLY A 186 9.98 -25.85 9.80
N ALA A 187 9.90 -25.25 8.62
CA ALA A 187 9.74 -25.99 7.37
C ALA A 187 11.03 -26.74 7.02
N GLU A 188 10.90 -28.01 6.63
CA GLU A 188 12.02 -28.85 6.20
C GLU A 188 12.68 -28.32 4.91
N ALA A 189 11.88 -27.73 4.02
CA ALA A 189 12.33 -27.15 2.77
C ALA A 189 11.57 -25.85 2.45
N VAL A 190 12.29 -24.91 1.85
CA VAL A 190 11.75 -23.66 1.30
C VAL A 190 12.17 -23.56 -0.16
N LEU A 191 11.20 -23.32 -1.06
CA LEU A 191 11.39 -23.24 -2.50
C LEU A 191 11.37 -21.80 -3.01
#